data_AF-A0A4R4LJD3-F1
#
_entry.id   AF-A0A4R4LJD3-F1
#
_cell.length_a   1.000
_cell.length_b   1.000
_cell.length_c   1.000
_cell.angle_alpha   90.00
_cell.angle_beta   90.00
_cell.angle_gamma   90.00
#
_symmetry.space_group_name_H-M   'P 1'
#
loop_
_entity.id
_entity.type
_entity.pdbx_description
1 polymer ?
#
loop_
_entity_poly.entity_id
_entity_poly.type
_entity_poly.pdbx_seq_one_letter_code
_entity_poly.pdbx_strand_id
1 'polypeptide(L)'
;MDRTVRPRRAEPVRRYLDGPAAGGAAVTRHRFGASTAWYVSTRLNRRDLDAVLAEAGLVPRDGVPDGVELAHRAGDSASYIIAINHIDRDVELAATGKELITGTPCHGTLPVPPETSASCALLRELGPARRTRGARARPNRHDDQGTRRGEDDGPGSRAAGERSSRRVHLIASCDTGAAGRIP
;
A
#
# COMPACT_ATOMS: atom_id res chain seq x y z
N MET A 1 -11.57 -7.11 29.82
CA MET A 1 -11.51 -7.76 28.50
C MET A 1 -10.07 -7.75 28.01
N ASP A 2 -9.53 -8.91 27.65
CA ASP A 2 -8.17 -9.06 27.10
C ASP A 2 -8.13 -8.49 25.67
N ARG A 3 -7.48 -7.34 25.48
CA ARG A 3 -7.38 -6.63 24.20
C ARG A 3 -6.05 -6.90 23.49
N THR A 4 -5.56 -8.12 23.55
CA THR A 4 -4.28 -8.47 22.93
C THR A 4 -4.48 -9.28 21.64
N VAL A 5 -3.60 -9.05 20.66
CA VAL A 5 -3.65 -9.75 19.37
C VAL A 5 -3.36 -11.24 19.59
N ARG A 6 -4.23 -12.10 19.05
CA ARG A 6 -4.11 -13.56 19.06
C ARG A 6 -3.98 -14.08 17.63
N PRO A 7 -2.76 -14.11 17.08
CA PRO A 7 -2.57 -14.56 15.71
C PRO A 7 -2.85 -16.06 15.60
N ARG A 8 -3.75 -16.45 14.68
CA ARG A 8 -4.07 -17.86 14.40
C ARG A 8 -3.16 -18.46 13.32
N ARG A 9 -2.96 -17.70 12.24
CA ARG A 9 -2.14 -18.09 11.08
C ARG A 9 -1.07 -17.06 10.74
N ALA A 10 -1.06 -15.94 11.45
CA ALA A 10 -0.06 -14.90 11.27
C ALA A 10 1.15 -15.16 12.17
N GLU A 11 2.31 -14.78 11.70
CA GLU A 11 3.56 -14.81 12.45
C GLU A 11 3.80 -13.43 13.09
N PRO A 12 4.02 -13.33 14.41
CA PRO A 12 4.52 -12.11 15.02
C PRO A 12 5.93 -11.80 14.54
N VAL A 13 6.11 -10.66 13.87
CA VAL A 13 7.44 -10.15 13.47
C VAL A 13 7.99 -9.14 14.47
N ARG A 14 7.11 -8.45 15.21
CA ARG A 14 7.48 -7.61 16.36
C ARG A 14 6.50 -7.81 17.50
N ARG A 15 7.00 -7.67 18.73
CA ARG A 15 6.24 -7.80 19.98
C ARG A 15 6.32 -6.51 20.79
N TYR A 16 5.30 -6.25 21.60
CA TYR A 16 5.34 -5.15 22.56
C TYR A 16 6.42 -5.40 23.62
N LEU A 17 7.21 -4.37 23.91
CA LEU A 17 8.23 -4.39 24.96
C LEU A 17 7.59 -4.19 26.35
N ASP A 18 6.58 -3.35 26.43
CA ASP A 18 5.98 -2.89 27.67
C ASP A 18 4.46 -2.66 27.54
N GLY A 19 3.85 -2.22 28.63
CA GLY A 19 2.42 -1.93 28.70
C GLY A 19 1.53 -3.17 28.87
N PRO A 20 0.20 -2.99 28.82
CA PRO A 20 -0.77 -4.06 29.08
C PRO A 20 -0.70 -5.24 28.10
N ALA A 21 -0.05 -5.03 26.94
CA ALA A 21 0.12 -6.04 25.90
C ALA A 21 1.57 -6.58 25.81
N ALA A 22 2.43 -6.32 26.80
CA ALA A 22 3.83 -6.74 26.81
C ALA A 22 4.00 -8.23 26.43
N GLY A 23 4.95 -8.52 25.55
CA GLY A 23 5.18 -9.86 24.99
C GLY A 23 4.16 -10.30 23.91
N GLY A 24 3.02 -9.62 23.81
CA GLY A 24 2.01 -9.81 22.76
C GLY A 24 2.49 -9.35 21.39
N ALA A 25 1.81 -9.80 20.33
CA ALA A 25 2.15 -9.45 18.96
C ALA A 25 1.75 -8.00 18.64
N ALA A 26 2.71 -7.19 18.20
CA ALA A 26 2.51 -5.79 17.82
C ALA A 26 2.44 -5.60 16.30
N VAL A 27 3.26 -6.37 15.58
CA VAL A 27 3.22 -6.45 14.11
C VAL A 27 3.20 -7.93 13.73
N THR A 28 2.30 -8.30 12.83
CA THR A 28 2.18 -9.68 12.33
C THR A 28 2.16 -9.73 10.81
N ARG A 29 2.66 -10.84 10.25
CA ARG A 29 2.57 -11.14 8.82
C ARG A 29 1.85 -12.46 8.58
N HIS A 30 0.99 -12.53 7.57
CA HIS A 30 0.30 -13.75 7.16
C HIS A 30 0.48 -13.94 5.66
N ARG A 31 1.17 -15.01 5.27
CA ARG A 31 1.30 -15.42 3.87
C ARG A 31 0.08 -16.22 3.46
N PHE A 32 -0.53 -15.85 2.33
CA PHE A 32 -1.68 -16.56 1.78
C PHE A 32 -1.57 -16.61 0.25
N GLY A 33 -1.30 -17.80 -0.29
CA GLY A 33 -0.95 -17.96 -1.69
C GLY A 33 0.29 -17.14 -2.06
N ALA A 34 0.19 -16.33 -3.11
CA ALA A 34 1.25 -15.42 -3.56
C ALA A 34 1.25 -14.04 -2.86
N SER A 35 0.33 -13.82 -1.91
CA SER A 35 0.16 -12.52 -1.22
C SER A 35 0.65 -12.58 0.21
N THR A 36 1.02 -11.42 0.76
CA THR A 36 1.32 -11.27 2.19
C THR A 36 0.45 -10.17 2.77
N ALA A 37 -0.28 -10.49 3.84
CA ALA A 37 -1.02 -9.53 4.65
C ALA A 37 -0.20 -9.15 5.88
N TRP A 38 -0.12 -7.85 6.17
CA TRP A 38 0.55 -7.30 7.34
C TRP A 38 -0.47 -6.61 8.24
N TYR A 39 -0.36 -6.84 9.55
CA TYR A 39 -1.21 -6.19 10.55
C TYR A 39 -0.35 -5.49 11.59
N VAL A 40 -0.64 -4.22 11.82
CA VAL A 40 0.02 -3.38 12.83
C VAL A 40 -1.05 -2.98 13.86
N SER A 41 -0.84 -3.39 15.11
CA SER A 41 -1.81 -3.19 16.21
C SER A 41 -1.53 -1.98 17.08
N THR A 42 -0.52 -1.17 16.74
CA THR A 42 -0.14 0.02 17.50
C THR A 42 0.27 1.18 16.59
N ARG A 43 0.34 2.37 17.17
CA ARG A 43 0.89 3.54 16.48
C ARG A 43 2.40 3.45 16.48
N LEU A 44 2.98 3.41 15.29
CA LEU A 44 4.42 3.45 15.10
C LEU A 44 4.86 4.89 14.90
N ASN A 45 6.04 5.24 15.42
CA ASN A 45 6.74 6.44 14.96
C ASN A 45 7.17 6.24 13.48
N ARG A 46 7.62 7.32 12.84
CA ARG A 46 8.00 7.30 11.42
C ARG A 46 9.07 6.23 11.12
N ARG A 47 10.15 6.18 11.91
CA ARG A 47 11.27 5.24 11.71
C ARG A 47 10.80 3.79 11.76
N ASP A 48 9.96 3.45 12.73
CA ASP A 48 9.47 2.09 12.91
C ASP A 48 8.48 1.68 11.82
N LEU A 49 7.63 2.61 11.39
CA LEU A 49 6.74 2.40 10.26
C LEU A 49 7.54 2.16 8.97
N ASP A 50 8.55 2.98 8.70
CA ASP A 50 9.40 2.85 7.51
C ASP A 50 10.11 1.49 7.48
N ALA A 51 10.59 1.01 8.63
CA ALA A 51 11.20 -0.31 8.73
C ALA A 51 10.20 -1.46 8.44
N VAL A 52 8.95 -1.35 8.93
CA VAL A 52 7.90 -2.35 8.63
C VAL A 52 7.50 -2.31 7.16
N LEU A 53 7.40 -1.12 6.56
CA LEU A 53 7.09 -0.95 5.14
C LEU A 53 8.20 -1.57 4.27
N ALA A 54 9.47 -1.28 4.59
CA ALA A 54 10.61 -1.86 3.89
C ALA A 54 10.64 -3.40 3.99
N GLU A 55 10.39 -3.97 5.17
CA GLU A 55 10.29 -5.43 5.34
C GLU A 55 9.12 -6.05 4.56
N ALA A 56 8.02 -5.30 4.41
CA ALA A 56 6.91 -5.68 3.56
C ALA A 56 7.21 -5.55 2.05
N GLY A 57 8.38 -5.03 1.66
CA GLY A 57 8.76 -4.77 0.27
C GLY A 57 8.12 -3.49 -0.30
N LEU A 58 7.60 -2.62 0.58
CA LEU A 58 7.05 -1.32 0.23
C LEU A 58 8.13 -0.26 0.47
N VAL A 59 8.87 0.06 -0.58
CA VAL A 59 9.91 1.11 -0.55
C VAL A 59 9.37 2.42 -1.11
N PRO A 60 9.90 3.58 -0.67
CA PRO A 60 9.61 4.86 -1.29
C PRO A 60 9.85 4.81 -2.80
N ARG A 61 9.06 5.58 -3.55
CA ARG A 61 9.21 5.66 -5.00
C ARG A 61 10.42 6.54 -5.32
N ASP A 62 11.33 6.01 -6.14
CA ASP A 62 12.47 6.79 -6.63
C ASP A 62 12.00 8.08 -7.33
N GLY A 63 12.73 9.17 -7.09
CA GLY A 63 12.46 10.47 -7.71
C GLY A 63 11.27 11.24 -7.14
N VAL A 64 10.67 10.80 -6.04
CA VAL A 64 9.66 11.56 -5.30
C VAL A 64 10.28 12.11 -4.01
N PRO A 65 10.42 13.44 -3.86
CA PRO A 65 10.96 14.04 -2.64
C PRO A 65 10.08 13.78 -1.42
N ASP A 66 10.70 13.76 -0.24
CA ASP A 66 9.96 13.78 1.03
C ASP A 66 9.07 15.03 1.12
N GLY A 67 7.85 14.83 1.62
CA GLY A 67 6.82 15.88 1.68
C GLY A 67 5.99 16.00 0.39
N VAL A 68 6.25 15.18 -0.63
CA VAL A 68 5.41 15.09 -1.83
C VAL A 68 4.56 13.82 -1.77
N GLU A 69 3.25 14.00 -1.74
CA GLU A 69 2.29 12.91 -1.88
C GLU A 69 2.07 12.63 -3.38
N LEU A 70 2.15 11.35 -3.75
CA LEU A 70 1.88 10.91 -5.11
C LEU A 70 0.87 9.76 -5.12
N ALA A 71 -0.33 10.01 -5.64
CA ALA A 71 -1.36 9.01 -5.81
C ALA A 71 -1.55 8.65 -7.29
N HIS A 72 -1.56 7.36 -7.60
CA HIS A 72 -1.89 6.85 -8.94
C HIS A 72 -3.27 6.20 -8.91
N ARG A 73 -4.19 6.70 -9.74
CA ARG A 73 -5.50 6.10 -9.98
C ARG A 73 -5.56 5.58 -11.41
N ALA A 74 -5.71 4.27 -11.58
CA ALA A 74 -5.90 3.63 -12.88
C ALA A 74 -7.33 3.08 -13.00
N GLY A 75 -8.02 3.45 -14.09
CA GLY A 75 -9.29 2.88 -14.52
C GLY A 75 -9.13 2.00 -15.76
N ASP A 76 -10.22 1.64 -16.45
CA ASP A 76 -10.12 0.84 -17.68
C ASP A 76 -9.65 1.67 -18.90
N SER A 77 -9.94 2.97 -18.91
CA SER A 77 -9.72 3.87 -20.05
C SER A 77 -8.62 4.92 -19.84
N ALA A 78 -8.16 5.12 -18.61
CA ALA A 78 -7.17 6.14 -18.28
C ALA A 78 -6.44 5.85 -16.97
N SER A 79 -5.23 6.39 -16.86
CA SER A 79 -4.43 6.48 -15.65
C SER A 79 -4.19 7.95 -15.29
N TYR A 80 -4.24 8.25 -14.00
CA TYR A 80 -4.07 9.59 -13.45
C TYR A 80 -3.03 9.60 -12.34
N ILE A 81 -2.12 10.56 -12.42
CA ILE A 81 -1.22 10.94 -11.33
C ILE A 81 -1.81 12.17 -10.65
N ILE A 82 -1.98 12.10 -9.33
CA ILE A 82 -2.29 13.22 -8.46
C ILE A 82 -1.04 13.44 -7.62
N ALA A 83 -0.41 14.60 -7.78
CA ALA A 83 0.73 15.01 -6.97
C ALA A 83 0.30 16.14 -6.04
N ILE A 84 0.66 16.07 -4.77
CA ILE A 84 0.46 17.13 -3.78
C ILE A 84 1.80 17.42 -3.12
N ASN A 85 2.19 18.68 -3.15
CA ASN A 85 3.42 19.21 -2.62
C ASN A 85 3.12 19.91 -1.29
N HIS A 86 3.58 19.31 -0.19
CA HIS A 86 3.49 19.85 1.17
C HIS A 86 4.75 20.58 1.62
N ILE A 87 5.68 20.85 0.69
CA ILE A 87 6.89 21.61 0.98
C ILE A 87 6.75 23.04 0.43
N ASP A 88 7.61 23.92 0.94
CA ASP A 88 7.62 25.36 0.70
C ASP A 88 8.45 25.75 -0.54
N ARG A 89 8.71 24.80 -1.44
CA ARG A 89 9.41 25.03 -2.71
C ARG A 89 8.79 24.23 -3.85
N ASP A 90 9.06 24.66 -5.07
CA ASP A 90 8.66 23.93 -6.28
C ASP A 90 9.29 22.54 -6.33
N VAL A 91 8.53 21.59 -6.88
CA VAL A 91 8.98 20.23 -7.17
C VAL A 91 8.72 19.90 -8.62
N GLU A 92 9.69 19.22 -9.22
CA GLU A 92 9.57 18.66 -10.56
C GLU A 92 9.48 17.13 -10.47
N LEU A 93 8.42 16.55 -11.02
CA LEU A 93 8.21 15.11 -11.06
C LEU A 93 8.32 14.58 -12.48
N ALA A 94 9.00 13.45 -12.66
CA ALA A 94 9.08 12.79 -13.96
C ALA A 94 7.70 12.23 -14.36
N ALA A 95 7.06 12.82 -15.39
CA ALA A 95 5.77 12.38 -15.89
C ALA A 95 5.48 12.89 -17.31
N THR A 96 4.68 12.15 -18.08
CA THR A 96 4.29 12.55 -19.44
C THR A 96 2.80 12.31 -19.64
N GLY A 97 2.08 13.32 -20.13
CA GLY A 97 0.62 13.29 -20.11
C GLY A 97 -0.03 14.59 -20.51
N LYS A 98 -1.31 14.73 -20.14
CA LYS A 98 -2.04 16.00 -20.17
C LYS A 98 -2.25 16.45 -18.73
N GLU A 99 -1.75 17.64 -18.39
CA GLU A 99 -2.04 18.29 -17.11
C GLU A 99 -3.48 18.84 -17.18
N LEU A 100 -4.29 18.51 -16.18
CA LEU A 100 -5.74 18.70 -16.23
C LEU A 100 -6.21 20.00 -15.57
N ILE A 101 -5.40 20.65 -14.73
CA ILE A 101 -5.74 21.94 -14.12
C ILE A 101 -5.56 23.08 -15.14
N THR A 102 -4.45 23.06 -15.86
CA THR A 102 -4.03 24.00 -16.91
C THR A 102 -4.47 23.57 -18.31
N GLY A 103 -4.68 22.27 -18.52
CA GLY A 103 -5.01 21.68 -19.83
C GLY A 103 -3.80 21.46 -20.74
N THR A 104 -2.59 21.80 -20.31
CA THR A 104 -1.38 21.76 -21.16
C THR A 104 -0.77 20.36 -21.27
N PRO A 105 -0.15 20.00 -22.41
CA PRO A 105 0.70 18.83 -22.50
C PRO A 105 1.89 18.91 -21.54
N CYS A 106 2.20 17.79 -20.90
CA CYS A 106 3.37 17.61 -20.04
C CYS A 106 4.33 16.65 -20.72
N HIS A 107 5.55 17.10 -20.98
CA HIS A 107 6.58 16.35 -21.69
C HIS A 107 7.76 16.06 -20.76
N GLY A 108 7.72 14.90 -20.09
CA GLY A 108 8.81 14.43 -19.23
C GLY A 108 8.82 14.99 -17.81
N THR A 109 8.38 16.24 -17.61
CA THR A 109 8.43 16.89 -16.29
C THR A 109 7.11 17.58 -15.94
N LEU A 110 6.55 17.23 -14.78
CA LEU A 110 5.36 17.81 -14.18
C LEU A 110 5.77 18.75 -13.03
N PRO A 111 5.60 20.07 -13.16
CA PRO A 111 5.81 21.00 -12.05
C PRO A 111 4.67 20.87 -11.04
N VAL A 112 5.03 20.86 -9.76
CA VAL A 112 4.09 20.86 -8.62
C VAL A 112 4.46 22.05 -7.72
N PRO A 113 3.67 23.14 -7.77
CA PRO A 113 3.93 24.35 -6.98
C PRO A 113 3.91 24.06 -5.47
N PRO A 114 4.53 24.90 -4.63
CA PRO A 114 4.50 24.74 -3.18
C PRO A 114 3.09 24.87 -2.60
N GLU A 115 2.97 24.47 -1.34
CA GLU A 115 1.72 24.48 -0.59
C GLU A 115 1.01 25.85 -0.61
N THR A 116 1.79 26.93 -0.65
CA THR A 116 1.30 28.31 -0.57
C THR A 116 0.58 28.80 -1.84
N SER A 117 0.74 28.14 -2.99
CA SER A 117 0.25 28.66 -4.27
C SER A 117 -0.92 27.86 -4.84
N ALA A 118 -0.66 26.61 -5.22
CA ALA A 118 -1.67 25.72 -5.79
C ALA A 118 -1.49 24.27 -5.33
N SER A 119 -0.36 23.97 -4.67
CA SER A 119 0.07 22.72 -4.01
C SER A 119 -0.07 21.41 -4.79
N CYS A 120 -0.78 21.37 -5.91
CA CYS A 120 -1.17 20.13 -6.54
C CYS A 120 -1.12 20.21 -8.06
N ALA A 121 -0.88 19.05 -8.67
CA ALA A 121 -0.91 18.85 -10.11
C ALA A 121 -1.68 17.55 -10.42
N LEU A 122 -2.51 17.58 -11.46
CA LEU A 122 -3.30 16.42 -11.88
C LEU A 122 -2.96 16.08 -13.32
N LEU A 123 -2.33 14.93 -13.54
CA LEU A 123 -1.89 14.50 -14.86
C LEU A 123 -2.64 13.25 -15.30
N ARG A 124 -3.22 13.28 -16.51
CA ARG A 124 -3.62 12.06 -17.22
C ARG A 124 -2.43 11.52 -18.00
N GLU A 125 -1.95 10.33 -17.66
CA GLU A 125 -0.79 9.70 -18.32
C GLU A 125 -1.09 9.34 -19.80
N LEU A 126 -0.05 9.36 -20.63
CA LEU A 126 -0.09 8.81 -21.99
C LEU A 126 0.24 7.30 -21.95
N GLY A 127 -0.72 6.46 -22.34
CA GLY A 127 -0.57 5.00 -22.42
C GLY A 127 -1.82 4.25 -21.97
N PRO A 128 -1.89 2.92 -22.20
CA PRO A 128 -3.00 2.11 -21.68
C PRO A 128 -2.97 2.11 -20.16
N ALA A 129 -4.14 2.23 -19.53
CA ALA A 129 -4.25 2.27 -18.08
C ALA A 129 -3.55 1.06 -17.45
N ARG A 130 -2.58 1.32 -16.57
CA ARG A 130 -1.79 0.25 -15.96
C ARG A 130 -2.67 -0.45 -14.93
N ARG A 131 -3.19 -1.62 -15.27
CA ARG A 131 -4.11 -2.40 -14.41
C ARG A 131 -3.52 -2.61 -13.01
N THR A 132 -3.94 -1.83 -12.02
CA THR A 132 -3.96 -2.29 -10.64
C THR A 132 -5.16 -3.22 -10.55
N ARG A 133 -4.95 -4.52 -10.71
CA ARG A 133 -6.03 -5.51 -10.54
C ARG A 133 -6.48 -5.38 -9.07
N GLY A 134 -7.53 -4.60 -8.84
CA GLY A 134 -7.93 -4.09 -7.54
C GLY A 134 -8.16 -5.22 -6.55
N ALA A 135 -7.63 -5.05 -5.34
CA ALA A 135 -8.06 -5.81 -4.20
C ALA A 135 -9.55 -5.54 -4.00
N ARG A 136 -10.41 -6.50 -4.36
CA ARG A 136 -11.80 -6.47 -3.93
C ARG A 136 -11.74 -6.60 -2.40
N ALA A 137 -11.90 -5.49 -1.68
CA ALA A 137 -12.18 -5.52 -0.26
C ALA A 137 -13.47 -6.36 -0.11
N ARG A 138 -13.33 -7.60 0.36
CA ARG A 138 -14.48 -8.42 0.66
C ARG A 138 -14.97 -8.05 2.06
N PRO A 139 -16.28 -7.90 2.26
CA PRO A 139 -16.82 -7.75 3.60
C PRO A 139 -16.46 -8.98 4.44
N ASN A 140 -16.10 -8.76 5.70
CA ASN A 140 -15.83 -9.80 6.69
C ASN A 140 -17.07 -10.71 6.80
N ARG A 141 -17.04 -11.87 6.15
CA ARG A 141 -17.99 -12.94 6.47
C ARG A 141 -17.42 -13.76 7.60
N HIS A 142 -17.95 -13.52 8.79
CA HIS A 142 -18.01 -14.54 9.82
C HIS A 142 -18.95 -15.65 9.34
N ASP A 143 -18.46 -16.88 9.46
CA ASP A 143 -19.15 -18.17 9.40
C ASP A 143 -19.95 -18.51 8.13
N ASP A 144 -19.50 -19.54 7.40
CA ASP A 144 -20.23 -20.81 7.41
C ASP A 144 -19.38 -21.97 6.86
N GLN A 145 -19.56 -23.14 7.45
CA GLN A 145 -18.92 -24.41 7.08
C GLN A 145 -19.71 -25.07 5.94
N GLY A 146 -19.04 -25.70 4.97
CA GLY A 146 -19.76 -26.48 3.96
C GLY A 146 -18.92 -26.98 2.79
N THR A 147 -18.35 -28.17 2.97
CA THR A 147 -18.21 -29.30 2.02
C THR A 147 -17.67 -29.13 0.59
N ARG A 148 -16.71 -30.02 0.27
CA ARG A 148 -16.00 -30.22 -1.01
C ARG A 148 -16.81 -31.10 -2.01
N ARG A 149 -16.53 -30.95 -3.31
CA ARG A 149 -16.19 -31.98 -4.34
C ARG A 149 -16.03 -31.29 -5.72
N GLY A 150 -14.89 -31.48 -6.42
CA GLY A 150 -14.74 -32.25 -7.68
C GLY A 150 -15.00 -31.34 -8.90
N GLU A 151 -14.10 -31.08 -9.84
CA GLU A 151 -13.55 -32.00 -10.86
C GLU A 151 -12.35 -31.36 -11.62
N ASP A 152 -11.71 -32.17 -12.46
CA ASP A 152 -10.45 -32.05 -13.22
C ASP A 152 -10.31 -30.89 -14.23
N ASP A 153 -9.06 -30.58 -14.59
CA ASP A 153 -8.64 -30.45 -16.00
C ASP A 153 -7.12 -30.52 -16.20
N GLY A 154 -6.71 -31.28 -17.22
CA GLY A 154 -5.33 -31.57 -17.63
C GLY A 154 -4.63 -30.46 -18.45
N PRO A 155 -3.37 -30.68 -18.88
CA PRO A 155 -2.39 -29.61 -19.00
C PRO A 155 -2.11 -29.14 -20.44
N GLY A 156 -1.69 -27.88 -20.58
CA GLY A 156 -1.00 -27.42 -21.78
C GLY A 156 -0.84 -25.89 -21.89
N SER A 157 0.37 -25.39 -21.64
CA SER A 157 1.10 -24.48 -22.55
C SER A 157 2.13 -23.63 -21.78
N ARG A 158 3.35 -23.58 -22.35
CA ARG A 158 4.53 -22.89 -21.83
C ARG A 158 4.56 -21.42 -22.27
N ALA A 159 5.27 -20.65 -21.46
CA ALA A 159 6.01 -19.41 -21.76
C ALA A 159 5.25 -18.07 -21.81
N ALA A 160 5.43 -17.30 -20.74
CA ALA A 160 6.10 -15.98 -20.79
C ALA A 160 6.41 -15.57 -19.35
N GLY A 161 7.63 -15.07 -19.09
CA GLY A 161 8.09 -14.68 -17.77
C GLY A 161 7.28 -13.52 -17.18
N GLU A 162 6.23 -13.85 -16.46
CA GLU A 162 5.39 -12.91 -15.75
C GLU A 162 6.12 -12.47 -14.48
N ARG A 163 6.59 -11.22 -14.43
CA ARG A 163 7.14 -10.62 -13.21
C ARG A 163 6.04 -10.65 -12.15
N SER A 164 6.09 -11.67 -11.29
CA SER A 164 5.13 -11.94 -10.23
C SER A 164 5.01 -10.73 -9.32
N SER A 165 3.98 -9.91 -9.54
CA SER A 165 3.64 -8.80 -8.66
C SER A 165 3.10 -9.39 -7.37
N ARG A 166 3.96 -9.60 -6.38
CA ARG A 166 3.55 -9.98 -5.02
C ARG A 166 2.62 -8.89 -4.49
N ARG A 167 1.39 -9.26 -4.14
CA ARG A 167 0.45 -8.32 -3.53
C ARG A 167 0.69 -8.24 -2.04
N VAL A 168 0.91 -7.03 -1.56
CA VAL A 168 1.04 -6.72 -0.14
C VAL A 168 -0.24 -6.01 0.28
N HIS A 169 -0.89 -6.50 1.33
CA HIS A 169 -2.03 -5.85 1.96
C HIS A 169 -1.62 -5.40 3.35
N LEU A 170 -1.49 -4.09 3.57
CA LEU A 170 -1.22 -3.53 4.89
C LEU A 170 -2.53 -3.10 5.54
N ILE A 171 -2.82 -3.64 6.71
CA ILE A 171 -3.97 -3.27 7.53
C ILE A 171 -3.45 -2.71 8.84
N ALA A 172 -3.60 -1.40 9.04
CA ALA A 172 -3.32 -0.77 10.32
C ALA A 172 -4.63 -0.63 11.10
N SER A 173 -4.65 -1.11 12.34
CA SER A 173 -5.75 -0.87 13.27
C SER A 173 -5.18 -0.17 14.49
N CYS A 174 -5.48 1.12 14.63
CA CYS A 174 -5.18 1.84 15.86
C CYS A 174 -6.21 1.44 16.92
N ASP A 175 -5.91 0.41 17.70
CA ASP A 175 -6.64 0.19 18.94
C ASP A 175 -5.99 1.07 20.02
N THR A 176 -6.67 2.16 20.41
CA THR A 176 -6.16 3.17 21.35
C THR A 176 -5.78 2.59 22.72
N GLY A 177 -6.18 1.35 23.04
CA GLY A 177 -5.89 0.67 24.30
C GLY A 177 -4.57 -0.10 24.37
N ALA A 178 -3.86 -0.32 23.26
CA ALA A 178 -2.61 -1.09 23.21
C ALA A 178 -1.38 -0.19 22.99
N ALA A 179 -1.22 0.80 23.88
CA ALA A 179 -0.02 1.64 23.93
C ALA A 179 1.15 0.83 24.52
N GLY A 180 2.18 0.59 23.72
CA GLY A 180 3.41 -0.07 24.14
C GLY A 180 4.47 0.11 23.06
N ARG A 181 5.74 0.19 23.47
CA ARG A 181 6.86 0.34 22.53
C ARG A 181 7.13 -0.98 21.82
N ILE A 182 7.72 -0.91 20.64
CA ILE A 182 8.28 -2.06 19.91
C ILE A 182 9.81 -1.90 19.82
N PRO A 183 10.57 -2.99 19.60
CA PRO A 183 12.02 -2.92 19.39
C PRO A 183 12.39 -2.10 18.15
#